data_AF-A0AAV5F224-F1
#
_entry.id   AF-A0AAV5F224-F1
#
_cell.length_a   1.000
_cell.length_b   1.000
_cell.length_c   1.000
_cell.angle_alpha   90.00
_cell.angle_beta   90.00
_cell.angle_gamma   90.00
#
_symmetry.space_group_name_H-M   'P 1'
#
loop_
_entity.id
_entity.type
_entity.pdbx_description
1 polymer ?
#
loop_
_entity_poly.entity_id
_entity_poly.type
_entity_poly.pdbx_seq_one_letter_code
_entity_poly.pdbx_strand_id
1 'polypeptide(L)'
;MIERAGKLKEEARPLFGACNNIVEKMKLVDTIQHLGIDHMFEEEIDFALHEIQENGFIGSSLYEVALQFRLLREHSLWVSPDVFNKFKGEDGMFRNDIANLYMSFRVISYVIPEAILCSGWNEDASNLLPEYLRKFYNRLLSNFKEMEEELPEDAKYRFARTKREFQEVSACQLRAAEYYYGNIKPNFEDQVAMSFRAGGGRFLLVGQTIGRDDITDETFELAFGTTIDVDATIACLKLGRFMNDIAAFKLGTNKTDVESAVEWYFHENKVTSDVALAKIESVVEEQWKIINKARFGNPVLFPVMKLAIKITVGIFFFNQDRCDHFMFNTEHLRETMLNLYINLIPI
;
A
#
# COMPACT_ATOMS: atom_id res chain seq x y z
N MET A 1 -21.50 9.92 -24.24
CA MET A 1 -20.44 8.97 -23.82
C MET A 1 -21.02 7.75 -23.12
N ILE A 2 -21.73 7.89 -21.99
CA ILE A 2 -22.31 6.79 -21.20
C ILE A 2 -23.01 5.72 -22.05
N GLU A 3 -23.91 6.11 -22.96
CA GLU A 3 -24.62 5.20 -23.87
C GLU A 3 -23.67 4.36 -24.76
N ARG A 4 -22.63 4.97 -25.34
CA ARG A 4 -21.60 4.27 -26.12
C ARG A 4 -20.78 3.32 -25.23
N ALA A 5 -20.48 3.71 -23.99
CA ALA A 5 -19.78 2.85 -23.04
C ALA A 5 -20.63 1.64 -22.61
N GLY A 6 -21.93 1.82 -22.39
CA GLY A 6 -22.87 0.71 -22.14
C GLY A 6 -22.96 -0.24 -23.33
N LYS A 7 -23.09 0.28 -24.55
CA LYS A 7 -23.08 -0.53 -25.78
C LYS A 7 -21.77 -1.31 -25.95
N LEU A 8 -20.62 -0.68 -25.70
CA LEU A 8 -19.31 -1.33 -25.74
C LEU A 8 -19.14 -2.38 -24.63
N LYS A 9 -19.75 -2.21 -23.45
CA LYS A 9 -19.76 -3.23 -22.39
C LYS A 9 -20.45 -4.51 -22.87
N GLU A 10 -21.65 -4.37 -23.44
CA GLU A 10 -22.42 -5.51 -23.94
C GLU A 10 -21.80 -6.14 -25.20
N GLU A 11 -21.04 -5.38 -25.99
CA GLU A 11 -20.21 -5.91 -27.09
C GLU A 11 -18.93 -6.61 -26.61
N ALA A 12 -18.37 -6.22 -25.47
CA ALA A 12 -17.17 -6.84 -24.89
C ALA A 12 -17.47 -8.11 -24.07
N ARG A 13 -18.62 -8.17 -23.38
CA ARG A 13 -19.07 -9.35 -22.62
C ARG A 13 -18.98 -10.70 -23.38
N PRO A 14 -19.46 -10.85 -24.64
CA PRO A 14 -19.35 -12.13 -25.34
C PRO A 14 -17.91 -12.53 -25.70
N LEU A 15 -16.91 -11.64 -25.61
CA LEU A 15 -15.51 -11.97 -25.93
C LEU A 15 -14.94 -13.05 -25.00
N PHE A 16 -15.36 -13.07 -23.73
CA PHE A 16 -14.98 -14.12 -22.76
C PHE A 16 -15.39 -15.53 -23.21
N GLY A 17 -16.55 -15.64 -23.87
CA GLY A 17 -17.04 -16.89 -24.48
C GLY A 17 -16.49 -17.18 -25.88
N ALA A 18 -15.88 -16.19 -26.54
CA ALA A 18 -15.35 -16.29 -27.90
C ALA A 18 -13.85 -16.63 -27.97
N CYS A 19 -13.13 -16.67 -26.84
CA CYS A 19 -11.73 -17.10 -26.80
C CYS A 19 -11.58 -18.57 -27.22
N ASN A 20 -10.76 -18.83 -28.24
CA ASN A 20 -10.59 -20.16 -28.83
C ASN A 20 -9.71 -21.09 -27.96
N ASN A 21 -9.01 -20.53 -26.98
CA ASN A 21 -8.12 -21.25 -26.07
C ASN A 21 -7.84 -20.43 -24.79
N ILE A 22 -7.22 -21.08 -23.81
CA ILE A 22 -6.87 -20.51 -22.51
C ILE A 22 -5.86 -19.35 -22.62
N VAL A 23 -4.97 -19.34 -23.62
CA VAL A 23 -3.99 -18.25 -23.80
C VAL A 23 -4.66 -16.97 -24.30
N GLU A 24 -5.66 -17.07 -25.18
CA GLU A 24 -6.53 -15.95 -25.55
C GLU A 24 -7.35 -15.45 -24.35
N LYS A 25 -7.92 -16.37 -23.56
CA LYS A 25 -8.71 -16.04 -22.37
C LYS A 25 -7.88 -15.31 -21.30
N MET A 26 -6.66 -15.77 -21.03
CA MET A 26 -5.70 -15.07 -20.15
C MET A 26 -5.36 -13.68 -20.67
N LYS A 27 -5.07 -13.52 -21.97
CA LYS A 27 -4.75 -12.22 -22.58
C LYS A 27 -5.94 -11.26 -22.55
N LEU A 28 -7.17 -11.75 -22.68
CA LEU A 28 -8.37 -10.93 -22.56
C LEU A 28 -8.53 -10.38 -21.13
N VAL A 29 -8.46 -11.24 -20.12
CA VAL A 29 -8.52 -10.85 -18.70
C VAL A 29 -7.38 -9.85 -18.37
N ASP A 30 -6.17 -10.12 -18.85
CA ASP A 30 -5.00 -9.25 -18.67
C ASP A 30 -5.19 -7.86 -19.31
N THR A 31 -5.74 -7.82 -20.52
CA THR A 31 -6.04 -6.58 -21.25
C THR A 31 -7.12 -5.78 -20.52
N ILE A 32 -8.17 -6.44 -20.03
CA ILE A 32 -9.28 -5.80 -19.30
C ILE A 32 -8.79 -5.19 -17.97
N GLN A 33 -7.88 -5.87 -17.26
CA GLN A 33 -7.22 -5.34 -16.06
C GLN A 33 -6.30 -4.15 -16.37
N HIS A 34 -5.45 -4.23 -17.40
CA HIS A 34 -4.58 -3.12 -17.80
C HIS A 34 -5.35 -1.90 -18.36
N LEU A 35 -6.57 -2.09 -18.86
CA LEU A 35 -7.48 -1.00 -19.24
C LEU A 35 -8.26 -0.39 -18.04
N GLY A 36 -8.15 -0.97 -16.85
CA GLY A 36 -8.84 -0.47 -15.64
C GLY A 36 -10.36 -0.67 -15.64
N ILE A 37 -10.88 -1.55 -16.51
CA ILE A 37 -12.32 -1.83 -16.67
C ILE A 37 -12.72 -3.22 -16.11
N ASP A 38 -11.82 -3.87 -15.39
CA ASP A 38 -12.03 -5.15 -14.68
C ASP A 38 -13.25 -5.14 -13.75
N HIS A 39 -13.42 -4.05 -12.99
CA HIS A 39 -14.58 -3.81 -12.12
C HIS A 39 -15.94 -3.80 -12.86
N MET A 40 -15.96 -3.79 -14.19
CA MET A 40 -17.19 -3.91 -14.98
C MET A 40 -17.54 -5.37 -15.30
N PHE A 41 -16.61 -6.32 -15.10
CA PHE A 41 -16.70 -7.70 -15.56
C PHE A 41 -16.24 -8.71 -14.49
N GLU A 42 -16.45 -8.42 -13.19
CA GLU A 42 -15.91 -9.26 -12.11
C GLU A 42 -16.44 -10.71 -12.19
N GLU A 43 -17.72 -10.92 -12.49
CA GLU A 43 -18.31 -12.26 -12.68
C GLU A 43 -17.70 -13.01 -13.88
N GLU A 44 -17.51 -12.33 -15.01
CA GLU A 44 -16.92 -12.93 -16.22
C GLU A 44 -15.42 -13.23 -16.05
N ILE A 45 -14.71 -12.43 -15.24
CA ILE A 45 -13.31 -12.63 -14.89
C ILE A 45 -13.15 -13.82 -13.93
N ASP A 46 -13.95 -13.92 -12.87
CA ASP A 46 -13.89 -15.02 -11.91
C ASP A 46 -14.19 -16.38 -12.58
N PHE A 47 -15.20 -16.42 -13.46
CA PHE A 47 -15.49 -17.62 -14.27
C PHE A 47 -14.30 -18.00 -15.17
N ALA A 48 -13.74 -17.03 -15.88
CA ALA A 48 -12.58 -17.26 -16.75
C ALA A 48 -11.35 -17.75 -15.97
N LEU A 49 -11.12 -17.23 -14.75
CA LEU A 49 -10.02 -17.64 -13.88
C LEU A 49 -10.17 -19.09 -13.38
N HIS A 50 -11.39 -19.54 -13.09
CA HIS A 50 -11.65 -20.94 -12.80
C HIS A 50 -11.34 -21.86 -13.99
N GLU A 51 -11.76 -21.51 -15.21
CA GLU A 51 -11.38 -22.26 -16.42
C GLU A 51 -9.85 -22.30 -16.63
N ILE A 52 -9.16 -21.17 -16.42
CA ILE A 52 -7.70 -21.05 -16.49
C ILE A 52 -7.00 -21.93 -15.43
N GLN A 53 -7.63 -22.15 -14.27
CA GLN A 53 -7.12 -23.01 -13.21
C GLN A 53 -7.32 -24.50 -13.54
N GLU A 54 -8.53 -24.91 -13.93
CA GLU A 54 -8.87 -26.32 -14.24
C GLU A 54 -8.05 -26.89 -15.39
N ASN A 55 -7.72 -26.06 -16.40
CA ASN A 55 -6.93 -26.45 -17.56
C ASN A 55 -5.42 -26.61 -17.26
N GLY A 56 -4.94 -26.16 -16.09
CA GLY A 56 -3.54 -26.26 -15.69
C GLY A 56 -2.57 -25.43 -16.55
N PHE A 57 -1.26 -25.60 -16.29
CA PHE A 57 -0.21 -24.76 -16.89
C PHE A 57 0.16 -25.17 -18.32
N ILE A 58 -0.66 -24.73 -19.28
CA ILE A 58 -0.49 -24.98 -20.72
C ILE A 58 0.69 -24.19 -21.33
N GLY A 59 1.05 -23.04 -20.74
CA GLY A 59 2.06 -22.12 -21.29
C GLY A 59 3.41 -22.77 -21.62
N SER A 60 3.86 -22.60 -22.86
CA SER A 60 5.14 -23.12 -23.34
C SER A 60 6.30 -22.16 -23.07
N SER A 61 6.00 -20.85 -23.13
CA SER A 61 6.93 -19.75 -22.89
C SER A 61 6.93 -19.31 -21.42
N LEU A 62 8.01 -18.65 -20.99
CA LEU A 62 8.10 -18.03 -19.67
C LEU A 62 7.01 -16.96 -19.48
N TYR A 63 6.70 -16.19 -20.53
CA TYR A 63 5.66 -15.17 -20.51
C TYR A 63 4.27 -15.76 -20.21
N GLU A 64 3.86 -16.83 -20.90
CA GLU A 64 2.55 -17.47 -20.66
C GLU A 64 2.43 -18.05 -19.25
N VAL A 65 3.50 -18.68 -18.74
CA VAL A 65 3.52 -19.24 -17.39
C VAL A 65 3.55 -18.15 -16.31
N ALA A 66 4.30 -17.07 -16.54
CA ALA A 66 4.33 -15.92 -15.63
C ALA A 66 2.97 -15.20 -15.60
N LEU A 67 2.32 -15.03 -16.75
CA LEU A 67 0.98 -14.46 -16.86
C LEU A 67 -0.05 -15.33 -16.13
N GLN A 68 -0.09 -16.64 -16.41
CA GLN A 68 -1.01 -17.57 -15.75
C GLN A 68 -0.79 -17.61 -14.23
N PHE A 69 0.48 -17.65 -13.80
CA PHE A 69 0.83 -17.62 -12.38
C PHE A 69 0.37 -16.30 -11.73
N ARG A 70 0.64 -15.15 -12.35
CA ARG A 70 0.22 -13.84 -11.80
C ARG A 70 -1.30 -13.74 -11.70
N LEU A 71 -2.04 -13.99 -12.78
CA LEU A 71 -3.50 -13.86 -12.79
C LEU A 71 -4.16 -14.70 -11.71
N LEU A 72 -3.79 -15.99 -11.60
CA LEU A 72 -4.31 -16.88 -10.57
C LEU A 72 -3.89 -16.44 -9.16
N ARG A 73 -2.63 -16.03 -8.97
CA ARG A 73 -2.14 -15.56 -7.66
C ARG A 73 -2.74 -14.24 -7.21
N GLU A 74 -3.07 -13.34 -8.12
CA GLU A 74 -3.66 -12.03 -7.79
C GLU A 74 -5.11 -12.18 -7.30
N HIS A 75 -5.85 -13.11 -7.89
CA HIS A 75 -7.22 -13.49 -7.52
C HIS A 75 -7.28 -14.69 -6.56
N SER A 76 -6.23 -14.88 -5.74
CA SER A 76 -6.22 -15.81 -4.60
C SER A 76 -6.40 -17.31 -4.93
N LEU A 77 -6.25 -17.71 -6.20
CA LEU A 77 -6.20 -19.12 -6.63
C LEU A 77 -4.77 -19.68 -6.49
N TRP A 78 -4.57 -20.64 -5.58
CA TRP A 78 -3.23 -21.16 -5.29
C TRP A 78 -2.65 -21.99 -6.45
N VAL A 79 -1.42 -21.64 -6.85
CA VAL A 79 -0.61 -22.35 -7.86
C VAL A 79 0.84 -22.45 -7.41
N SER A 80 1.47 -23.62 -7.49
CA SER A 80 2.86 -23.78 -6.99
C SER A 80 3.85 -22.95 -7.83
N PRO A 81 4.85 -22.29 -7.22
CA PRO A 81 5.96 -21.68 -7.97
C PRO A 81 6.83 -22.71 -8.72
N ASP A 82 6.66 -24.01 -8.50
CA ASP A 82 7.36 -25.08 -9.23
C ASP A 82 7.12 -25.06 -10.74
N VAL A 83 6.03 -24.43 -11.21
CA VAL A 83 5.73 -24.23 -12.64
C VAL A 83 6.86 -23.51 -13.39
N PHE A 84 7.69 -22.75 -12.66
CA PHE A 84 8.85 -22.05 -13.20
C PHE A 84 10.13 -22.91 -13.25
N ASN A 85 10.17 -24.09 -12.62
CA ASN A 85 11.40 -24.90 -12.55
C ASN A 85 11.89 -25.33 -13.94
N LYS A 86 11.01 -25.42 -14.94
CA LYS A 86 11.36 -25.67 -16.36
C LYS A 86 12.10 -24.52 -17.07
N PHE A 87 12.23 -23.35 -16.45
CA PHE A 87 12.95 -22.18 -16.99
C PHE A 87 14.24 -21.86 -16.23
N LYS A 88 14.58 -22.64 -15.20
CA LYS A 88 15.82 -22.50 -14.42
C LYS A 88 16.97 -23.28 -15.07
N GLY A 89 18.21 -22.90 -14.77
CA GLY A 89 19.40 -23.70 -15.02
C GLY A 89 19.56 -24.82 -13.98
N GLU A 90 20.60 -25.65 -14.15
CA GLU A 90 21.01 -26.68 -13.18
C GLU A 90 21.52 -26.07 -11.85
N ASP A 91 21.87 -24.78 -11.88
CA ASP A 91 22.20 -23.92 -10.73
C ASP A 91 20.96 -23.38 -9.98
N GLY A 92 19.75 -23.63 -10.50
CA GLY A 92 18.49 -23.11 -9.97
C GLY A 92 18.19 -21.65 -10.30
N MET A 93 19.06 -20.96 -11.06
CA MET A 93 18.85 -19.58 -11.48
C MET A 93 18.00 -19.49 -12.74
N PHE A 94 17.23 -18.41 -12.89
CA PHE A 94 16.68 -18.06 -14.20
C PHE A 94 17.80 -17.52 -15.10
N ARG A 95 17.62 -17.64 -16.42
CA ARG A 95 18.47 -16.94 -17.38
C ARG A 95 18.08 -15.46 -17.32
N ASN A 96 19.04 -14.60 -16.97
CA ASN A 96 18.91 -13.13 -16.82
C ASN A 96 18.26 -12.50 -18.09
N ASP A 97 17.56 -11.36 -18.02
CA ASP A 97 18.01 -10.07 -17.45
C ASP A 97 16.93 -9.26 -16.68
N ILE A 98 17.27 -8.00 -16.36
CA ILE A 98 16.49 -6.88 -15.77
C ILE A 98 16.55 -6.77 -14.23
N ALA A 99 16.81 -5.54 -13.74
CA ALA A 99 16.94 -5.19 -12.32
C ALA A 99 16.69 -3.69 -12.05
N ASN A 100 16.30 -3.34 -10.81
CA ASN A 100 16.21 -1.98 -10.21
C ASN A 100 15.08 -1.07 -10.76
N LEU A 101 14.56 -0.02 -10.07
CA LEU A 101 14.95 0.68 -8.81
C LEU A 101 13.68 1.33 -8.11
N TYR A 102 13.57 1.49 -6.77
CA TYR A 102 12.33 1.96 -6.05
C TYR A 102 12.52 2.62 -4.62
N MET A 103 11.96 3.82 -4.34
CA MET A 103 11.76 4.66 -3.09
C MET A 103 11.18 6.06 -3.49
N SER A 104 10.73 7.10 -2.71
CA SER A 104 10.37 7.40 -1.29
C SER A 104 9.79 8.84 -1.03
N PHE A 105 8.84 9.04 -0.10
CA PHE A 105 8.10 10.30 0.21
C PHE A 105 8.40 10.97 1.60
N ARG A 106 8.92 12.21 1.76
CA ARG A 106 9.46 12.69 3.09
C ARG A 106 9.29 14.18 3.55
N VAL A 107 8.07 14.71 3.61
CA VAL A 107 7.67 15.98 4.29
C VAL A 107 6.22 15.81 4.77
N ILE A 108 5.90 16.35 5.97
CA ILE A 108 4.61 16.40 6.73
C ILE A 108 4.76 15.89 8.18
N SER A 109 5.74 15.01 8.46
CA SER A 109 5.85 14.28 9.74
C SER A 109 6.23 15.08 11.01
N TYR A 110 6.50 16.39 10.95
CA TYR A 110 7.23 17.11 12.02
C TYR A 110 6.54 18.35 12.63
N VAL A 111 5.28 18.64 12.27
CA VAL A 111 4.59 19.89 12.71
C VAL A 111 3.24 19.61 13.39
N ILE A 112 2.81 18.35 13.44
CA ILE A 112 1.46 17.89 13.80
C ILE A 112 1.35 17.23 15.20
N PRO A 113 2.32 16.44 15.70
CA PRO A 113 2.11 15.58 16.88
C PRO A 113 1.85 16.31 18.20
N GLU A 114 2.69 17.32 18.49
CA GLU A 114 2.69 18.06 19.76
C GLU A 114 1.35 18.77 20.00
N ALA A 115 0.71 19.23 18.92
CA ALA A 115 -0.59 19.90 18.96
C ALA A 115 -1.77 18.98 19.29
N ILE A 116 -1.65 17.67 19.07
CA ILE A 116 -2.76 16.69 19.20
C ILE A 116 -2.77 15.98 20.56
N LEU A 117 -1.60 15.87 21.20
CA LEU A 117 -1.43 15.08 22.42
C LEU A 117 -1.52 15.93 23.68
N CYS A 118 -0.95 17.14 23.65
CA CYS A 118 -1.13 18.14 24.70
C CYS A 118 -2.57 18.66 24.79
N SER A 119 -3.45 18.28 23.85
CA SER A 119 -4.81 18.79 23.70
C SER A 119 -5.92 17.77 23.94
N GLY A 120 -5.63 16.46 23.86
CA GLY A 120 -6.67 15.42 23.95
C GLY A 120 -7.78 15.56 22.90
N TRP A 121 -7.49 16.19 21.75
CA TRP A 121 -8.46 16.55 20.71
C TRP A 121 -9.50 17.63 21.10
N ASN A 122 -9.28 18.38 22.19
CA ASN A 122 -10.14 19.49 22.60
C ASN A 122 -9.79 20.80 21.85
N GLU A 123 -10.81 21.60 21.52
CA GLU A 123 -10.68 22.96 20.97
C GLU A 123 -10.00 23.93 21.96
N ASP A 124 -10.26 23.81 23.27
CA ASP A 124 -9.71 24.70 24.30
C ASP A 124 -8.17 24.72 24.31
N ALA A 125 -7.56 23.56 24.07
CA ALA A 125 -6.12 23.39 24.11
C ALA A 125 -5.39 24.02 22.91
N SER A 126 -6.13 24.48 21.89
CA SER A 126 -5.58 25.34 20.85
C SER A 126 -4.94 26.63 21.40
N ASN A 127 -5.36 27.06 22.61
CA ASN A 127 -4.77 28.19 23.33
C ASN A 127 -3.37 27.91 23.92
N LEU A 128 -2.98 26.64 24.04
CA LEU A 128 -1.63 26.25 24.46
C LEU A 128 -0.61 26.28 23.32
N LEU A 129 -1.08 26.44 22.06
CA LEU A 129 -0.26 26.33 20.87
C LEU A 129 0.25 27.71 20.40
N PRO A 130 1.49 27.80 19.88
CA PRO A 130 1.95 28.93 19.08
C PRO A 130 0.96 29.28 17.96
N GLU A 131 0.81 30.57 17.64
CA GLU A 131 -0.28 31.04 16.75
C GLU A 131 -0.33 30.32 15.38
N TYR A 132 0.83 29.96 14.82
CA TYR A 132 0.90 29.24 13.55
C TYR A 132 0.34 27.82 13.63
N LEU A 133 0.60 27.10 14.73
CA LEU A 133 0.01 25.79 15.01
C LEU A 133 -1.47 25.89 15.38
N ARG A 134 -1.87 26.90 16.16
CA ARG A 134 -3.27 27.12 16.56
C ARG A 134 -4.22 27.20 15.36
N LYS A 135 -3.82 27.90 14.28
CA LYS A 135 -4.62 28.02 13.04
C LYS A 135 -4.74 26.68 12.31
N PHE A 136 -3.65 25.91 12.23
CA PHE A 136 -3.65 24.58 11.63
C PHE A 136 -4.51 23.59 12.43
N TYR A 137 -4.28 23.50 13.74
CA TYR A 137 -5.01 22.60 14.64
C TYR A 137 -6.52 22.88 14.64
N ASN A 138 -6.95 24.14 14.68
CA ASN A 138 -8.38 24.46 14.64
C ASN A 138 -9.02 24.08 13.30
N ARG A 139 -8.32 24.27 12.17
CA ARG A 139 -8.84 23.78 10.88
C ARG A 139 -8.83 22.25 10.78
N LEU A 140 -7.88 21.58 11.40
CA LEU A 140 -7.83 20.11 11.48
C LEU A 140 -9.03 19.56 12.27
N LEU A 141 -9.34 20.13 13.45
CA LEU A 141 -10.55 19.78 14.21
C LEU A 141 -11.83 20.03 13.39
N SER A 142 -11.92 21.20 12.75
CA SER A 142 -13.04 21.58 11.88
C SER A 142 -13.24 20.59 10.73
N ASN A 143 -12.17 20.22 10.00
CA ASN A 143 -12.21 19.19 8.96
C ASN A 143 -12.75 17.86 9.49
N PHE A 144 -12.25 17.38 10.64
CA PHE A 144 -12.71 16.11 11.22
C PHE A 144 -14.18 16.16 11.64
N LYS A 145 -14.68 17.31 12.07
CA LYS A 145 -16.10 17.50 12.41
C LYS A 145 -16.98 17.59 11.15
N GLU A 146 -16.57 18.38 10.16
CA GLU A 146 -17.23 18.50 8.85
C GLU A 146 -17.41 17.12 8.20
N MET A 147 -16.36 16.29 8.17
CA MET A 147 -16.44 14.92 7.65
C MET A 147 -17.31 13.97 8.51
N GLU A 148 -17.42 14.20 9.82
CA GLU A 148 -18.26 13.38 10.72
C GLU A 148 -19.75 13.73 10.60
N GLU A 149 -20.06 14.99 10.24
CA GLU A 149 -21.41 15.50 10.02
C GLU A 149 -21.95 15.17 8.61
N GLU A 150 -21.10 15.05 7.59
CA GLU A 150 -21.48 14.65 6.22
C GLU A 150 -21.75 13.15 6.05
N LEU A 151 -21.28 12.30 6.96
CA LEU A 151 -21.40 10.83 6.85
C LEU A 151 -22.77 10.28 7.31
N PRO A 152 -23.29 9.21 6.68
CA PRO A 152 -24.43 8.47 7.18
C PRO A 152 -24.10 7.72 8.48
N GLU A 153 -25.12 7.41 9.27
CA GLU A 153 -24.97 6.98 10.69
C GLU A 153 -24.21 5.65 10.86
N ASP A 154 -24.36 4.73 9.90
CA ASP A 154 -23.62 3.47 9.80
C ASP A 154 -22.11 3.69 9.54
N ALA A 155 -21.77 4.62 8.64
CA ALA A 155 -20.39 4.95 8.32
C ALA A 155 -19.63 5.65 9.47
N LYS A 156 -20.32 6.34 10.38
CA LYS A 156 -19.71 7.08 11.50
C LYS A 156 -18.91 6.19 12.45
N TYR A 157 -19.26 4.92 12.61
CA TYR A 157 -18.48 3.99 13.43
C TYR A 157 -17.04 3.82 12.90
N ARG A 158 -16.90 3.63 11.58
CA ARG A 158 -15.59 3.50 10.91
C ARG A 158 -14.82 4.82 10.89
N PHE A 159 -15.53 5.96 10.82
CA PHE A 159 -14.92 7.28 10.98
C PHE A 159 -14.38 7.51 12.41
N ALA A 160 -15.13 7.15 13.44
CA ALA A 160 -14.67 7.22 14.84
C ALA A 160 -13.45 6.33 15.10
N ARG A 161 -13.34 5.16 14.45
CA ARG A 161 -12.11 4.36 14.45
C ARG A 161 -10.96 5.08 13.74
N THR A 162 -11.20 5.64 12.55
CA THR A 162 -10.21 6.41 11.77
C THR A 162 -9.63 7.59 12.57
N LYS A 163 -10.49 8.33 13.28
CA LYS A 163 -10.13 9.43 14.20
C LYS A 163 -9.18 8.96 15.31
N ARG A 164 -9.43 7.77 15.89
CA ARG A 164 -8.55 7.14 16.90
C ARG A 164 -7.21 6.67 16.32
N GLU A 165 -7.20 6.14 15.10
CA GLU A 165 -5.95 5.76 14.43
C GLU A 165 -5.06 6.99 14.20
N PHE A 166 -5.62 8.14 13.81
CA PHE A 166 -4.87 9.40 13.68
C PHE A 166 -4.31 9.90 15.03
N GLN A 167 -5.01 9.65 16.15
CA GLN A 167 -4.50 9.92 17.50
C GLN A 167 -3.25 9.06 17.82
N GLU A 168 -3.26 7.76 17.53
CA GLU A 168 -2.09 6.90 17.79
C GLU A 168 -0.92 7.15 16.83
N VAL A 169 -1.20 7.50 15.56
CA VAL A 169 -0.16 7.97 14.62
C VAL A 169 0.53 9.20 15.19
N SER A 170 -0.25 10.16 15.70
CA SER A 170 0.28 11.36 16.37
C SER A 170 1.09 10.97 17.63
N ALA A 171 0.56 10.08 18.47
CA ALA A 171 1.23 9.58 19.67
C ALA A 171 2.61 8.96 19.36
N CYS A 172 2.70 8.15 18.31
CA CYS A 172 3.95 7.56 17.85
C CYS A 172 4.91 8.62 17.28
N GLN A 173 4.42 9.62 16.53
CA GLN A 173 5.26 10.68 15.98
C GLN A 173 5.82 11.62 17.06
N LEU A 174 5.09 11.94 18.14
CA LEU A 174 5.66 12.67 19.29
C LEU A 174 6.73 11.82 19.98
N ARG A 175 6.44 10.54 20.23
CA ARG A 175 7.39 9.59 20.84
C ARG A 175 8.68 9.47 20.03
N ALA A 176 8.61 9.57 18.70
CA ALA A 176 9.77 9.65 17.81
C ALA A 176 10.59 10.93 18.03
N ALA A 177 9.92 12.08 18.19
CA ALA A 177 10.57 13.36 18.48
C ALA A 177 11.19 13.40 19.88
N GLU A 178 10.51 12.85 20.89
CA GLU A 178 11.02 12.68 22.26
C GLU A 178 12.29 11.82 22.27
N TYR A 179 12.31 10.72 21.51
CA TYR A 179 13.51 9.88 21.37
C TYR A 179 14.66 10.64 20.70
N TYR A 180 14.37 11.37 19.61
CA TYR A 180 15.38 12.16 18.90
C TYR A 180 15.97 13.29 19.77
N TYR A 181 15.13 14.17 20.33
CA TYR A 181 15.59 15.31 21.15
C TYR A 181 16.14 14.88 22.52
N GLY A 182 15.63 13.79 23.09
CA GLY A 182 16.16 13.19 24.32
C GLY A 182 17.42 12.35 24.12
N ASN A 183 17.87 12.13 22.87
CA ASN A 183 18.94 11.20 22.50
C ASN A 183 18.71 9.77 23.07
N ILE A 184 17.45 9.34 23.13
CA ILE A 184 17.05 8.01 23.56
C ILE A 184 17.12 7.10 22.34
N LYS A 185 17.98 6.08 22.39
CA LYS A 185 18.13 5.08 21.34
C LYS A 185 17.49 3.75 21.78
N PRO A 186 16.20 3.48 21.44
CA PRO A 186 15.65 2.11 21.48
C PRO A 186 16.47 1.15 20.60
N ASN A 187 16.24 -0.16 20.79
CA ASN A 187 16.75 -1.16 19.85
C ASN A 187 16.03 -1.04 18.48
N PHE A 188 16.58 -1.69 17.46
CA PHE A 188 16.01 -1.66 16.11
C PHE A 188 14.57 -2.19 16.02
N GLU A 189 14.18 -3.20 16.79
CA GLU A 189 12.82 -3.77 16.74
C GLU A 189 11.78 -2.79 17.29
N ASP A 190 12.07 -2.13 18.42
CA ASP A 190 11.26 -1.06 19.00
C ASP A 190 11.21 0.19 18.10
N GLN A 191 12.33 0.55 17.46
CA GLN A 191 12.36 1.65 16.48
C GLN A 191 11.46 1.36 15.27
N VAL A 192 11.51 0.12 14.75
CA VAL A 192 10.63 -0.32 13.65
C VAL A 192 9.17 -0.33 14.10
N ALA A 193 8.88 -0.88 15.28
CA ALA A 193 7.52 -0.97 15.84
C ALA A 193 6.87 0.41 16.06
N MET A 194 7.66 1.41 16.46
CA MET A 194 7.22 2.80 16.57
C MET A 194 7.09 3.46 15.19
N SER A 195 8.10 3.33 14.32
CA SER A 195 8.18 4.09 13.07
C SER A 195 7.14 3.68 12.02
N PHE A 196 6.75 2.40 11.96
CA PHE A 196 5.66 1.97 11.05
C PHE A 196 4.30 2.53 11.48
N ARG A 197 4.06 2.66 12.80
CA ARG A 197 2.84 3.28 13.35
C ARG A 197 2.84 4.80 13.11
N ALA A 198 3.97 5.46 13.38
CA ALA A 198 4.18 6.88 13.05
C ALA A 198 4.02 7.18 11.55
N GLY A 199 4.18 6.19 10.67
CA GLY A 199 4.02 6.31 9.21
C GLY A 199 2.59 6.47 8.69
N GLY A 200 1.55 6.47 9.55
CA GLY A 200 0.18 6.84 9.15
C GLY A 200 -0.60 5.81 8.32
N GLY A 201 0.04 4.78 7.77
CA GLY A 201 -0.59 3.84 6.85
C GLY A 201 -1.79 3.05 7.42
N ARG A 202 -1.82 2.79 8.74
CA ARG A 202 -2.99 2.17 9.40
C ARG A 202 -4.21 3.10 9.39
N PHE A 203 -4.01 4.37 9.69
CA PHE A 203 -5.03 5.42 9.60
C PHE A 203 -5.59 5.54 8.17
N LEU A 204 -4.72 5.53 7.15
CA LEU A 204 -5.14 5.56 5.75
C LEU A 204 -5.98 4.34 5.36
N LEU A 205 -5.55 3.13 5.76
CA LEU A 205 -6.26 1.89 5.47
C LEU A 205 -7.64 1.83 6.14
N VAL A 206 -7.74 2.20 7.43
CA VAL A 206 -9.03 2.25 8.14
C VAL A 206 -9.93 3.32 7.52
N GLY A 207 -9.41 4.50 7.21
CA GLY A 207 -10.17 5.59 6.56
C GLY A 207 -10.76 5.20 5.21
N GLN A 208 -10.05 4.40 4.40
CA GLN A 208 -10.57 3.92 3.11
C GLN A 208 -11.57 2.76 3.21
N THR A 209 -11.98 2.33 4.41
CA THR A 209 -13.11 1.39 4.60
C THR A 209 -14.46 2.07 4.78
N ILE A 210 -14.48 3.40 4.90
CA ILE A 210 -15.69 4.21 5.06
C ILE A 210 -16.43 4.24 3.72
N GLY A 211 -17.74 3.95 3.72
CA GLY A 211 -18.54 3.86 2.49
C GLY A 211 -18.15 2.68 1.58
N ARG A 212 -17.56 1.61 2.13
CA ARG A 212 -17.24 0.38 1.40
C ARG A 212 -18.17 -0.78 1.80
N ASP A 213 -19.10 -1.09 0.90
CA ASP A 213 -20.09 -2.17 1.04
C ASP A 213 -19.46 -3.58 0.92
N ASP A 214 -18.32 -3.70 0.23
CA ASP A 214 -17.55 -4.95 0.11
C ASP A 214 -16.77 -5.33 1.39
N ILE A 215 -16.82 -4.48 2.43
CA ILE A 215 -16.25 -4.73 3.74
C ILE A 215 -17.40 -4.74 4.75
N THR A 216 -17.76 -5.92 5.27
CA THR A 216 -18.75 -6.04 6.35
C THR A 216 -18.17 -5.56 7.69
N ASP A 217 -19.01 -5.22 8.67
CA ASP A 217 -18.51 -4.83 10.01
C ASP A 217 -17.83 -6.00 10.75
N GLU A 218 -18.22 -7.25 10.47
CA GLU A 218 -17.50 -8.44 10.92
C GLU A 218 -16.09 -8.50 10.31
N THR A 219 -15.95 -8.25 9.00
CA THR A 219 -14.65 -8.17 8.32
C THR A 219 -13.80 -7.03 8.89
N PHE A 220 -14.43 -5.88 9.17
CA PHE A 220 -13.78 -4.71 9.73
C PHE A 220 -13.24 -4.96 11.15
N GLU A 221 -14.04 -5.49 12.09
CA GLU A 221 -13.55 -5.81 13.43
C GLU A 221 -12.56 -6.99 13.44
N LEU A 222 -12.67 -7.95 12.51
CA LEU A 222 -11.67 -9.01 12.35
C LEU A 222 -10.33 -8.48 11.83
N ALA A 223 -10.32 -7.39 11.06
CA ALA A 223 -9.12 -6.78 10.49
C ALA A 223 -8.49 -5.68 11.37
N PHE A 224 -9.28 -4.98 12.17
CA PHE A 224 -8.86 -3.80 12.96
C PHE A 224 -9.19 -3.89 14.47
N GLY A 225 -9.61 -5.07 14.92
CA GLY A 225 -9.83 -5.39 16.34
C GLY A 225 -8.58 -5.24 17.20
N THR A 226 -8.76 -5.18 18.52
CA THR A 226 -7.70 -4.76 19.47
C THR A 226 -6.61 -5.80 19.76
N THR A 227 -6.70 -7.01 19.20
CA THR A 227 -5.83 -8.15 19.55
C THR A 227 -5.36 -9.02 18.38
N ILE A 228 -5.79 -8.75 17.14
CA ILE A 228 -5.28 -9.42 15.95
C ILE A 228 -4.92 -8.36 14.91
N ASP A 229 -3.67 -7.92 14.96
CA ASP A 229 -3.05 -7.30 13.78
C ASP A 229 -2.88 -8.39 12.72
N VAL A 230 -3.58 -8.29 11.60
CA VAL A 230 -3.42 -9.23 10.48
C VAL A 230 -1.99 -9.08 9.94
N ASP A 231 -1.16 -10.13 10.04
CA ASP A 231 0.28 -10.10 9.72
C ASP A 231 0.59 -9.42 8.38
N ALA A 232 -0.24 -9.70 7.36
CA ALA A 232 -0.07 -9.15 6.03
C ALA A 232 -0.55 -7.69 5.88
N THR A 233 -1.52 -7.25 6.67
CA THR A 233 -1.83 -5.82 6.82
C THR A 233 -0.62 -5.11 7.44
N ILE A 234 -0.04 -5.64 8.52
CA ILE A 234 1.22 -5.11 9.07
C ILE A 234 2.33 -5.10 8.03
N ALA A 235 2.48 -6.16 7.25
CA ALA A 235 3.52 -6.26 6.21
C ALA A 235 3.34 -5.19 5.12
N CYS A 236 2.11 -4.92 4.68
CA CYS A 236 1.79 -3.81 3.76
C CYS A 236 2.23 -2.44 4.32
N LEU A 237 2.02 -2.18 5.61
CA LEU A 237 2.44 -0.94 6.27
C LEU A 237 3.96 -0.86 6.48
N LYS A 238 4.58 -1.98 6.89
CA LYS A 238 6.04 -2.10 7.05
C LYS A 238 6.76 -1.92 5.71
N LEU A 239 6.24 -2.43 4.60
CA LEU A 239 6.77 -2.14 3.26
C LEU A 239 6.81 -0.63 2.99
N GLY A 240 5.69 0.06 3.23
CA GLY A 240 5.61 1.51 3.09
C GLY A 240 6.70 2.25 3.89
N ARG A 241 6.94 1.83 5.13
CA ARG A 241 7.99 2.41 5.98
C ARG A 241 9.41 2.06 5.52
N PHE A 242 9.72 0.79 5.25
CA PHE A 242 11.08 0.39 4.86
C PHE A 242 11.49 0.96 3.51
N MET A 243 10.57 1.09 2.54
CA MET A 243 10.83 1.84 1.31
C MET A 243 11.15 3.32 1.57
N ASN A 244 10.53 3.93 2.58
CA ASN A 244 10.80 5.30 2.97
C ASN A 244 12.19 5.45 3.65
N ASP A 245 12.57 4.46 4.45
CA ASP A 245 13.82 4.47 5.22
C ASP A 245 15.05 4.03 4.43
N ILE A 246 14.90 3.19 3.40
CA ILE A 246 15.95 2.87 2.42
C ILE A 246 16.51 4.14 1.71
N ALA A 247 15.91 5.31 1.95
CA ALA A 247 15.72 6.28 0.91
C ALA A 247 15.79 7.75 1.29
N ALA A 248 15.23 8.10 2.46
CA ALA A 248 15.87 9.10 3.30
C ALA A 248 17.40 8.86 3.34
N PHE A 249 17.80 7.59 3.45
CA PHE A 249 19.19 7.17 3.42
C PHE A 249 19.89 7.42 2.07
N LYS A 250 19.39 6.89 0.94
CA LYS A 250 20.07 7.03 -0.37
C LYS A 250 20.02 8.44 -0.97
N LEU A 251 19.04 9.27 -0.59
CA LEU A 251 19.00 10.69 -0.95
C LEU A 251 20.06 11.52 -0.19
N GLY A 252 20.51 11.02 0.97
CA GLY A 252 21.36 11.72 1.93
C GLY A 252 20.52 12.47 2.96
N THR A 253 20.67 12.10 4.23
CA THR A 253 20.01 12.75 5.36
C THR A 253 20.67 14.08 5.72
N ASN A 254 19.86 15.08 6.12
CA ASN A 254 20.40 16.26 6.79
C ASN A 254 20.81 15.90 8.22
N LYS A 255 21.79 16.61 8.78
CA LYS A 255 22.26 16.44 10.18
C LYS A 255 21.19 16.72 11.26
N THR A 256 19.99 17.11 10.85
CA THR A 256 18.83 17.43 11.69
C THR A 256 17.67 16.44 11.53
N ASP A 257 17.83 15.45 10.67
CA ASP A 257 16.79 14.46 10.39
C ASP A 257 16.84 13.31 11.40
N VAL A 258 15.68 12.67 11.64
CA VAL A 258 15.65 11.41 12.39
C VAL A 258 16.28 10.31 11.52
N GLU A 259 17.17 9.53 12.14
CA GLU A 259 17.81 8.33 11.56
C GLU A 259 16.77 7.37 10.98
N SER A 260 16.98 6.98 9.72
CA SER A 260 16.22 5.93 9.05
C SER A 260 16.49 4.55 9.67
N ALA A 261 15.62 3.57 9.38
CA ALA A 261 15.87 2.17 9.73
C ALA A 261 17.22 1.62 9.21
N VAL A 262 17.76 2.16 8.10
CA VAL A 262 19.10 1.78 7.60
C VAL A 262 20.20 2.33 8.49
N GLU A 263 20.15 3.62 8.83
CA GLU A 263 21.11 4.27 9.74
C GLU A 263 21.07 3.64 11.14
N TRP A 264 19.86 3.35 11.63
CA TRP A 264 19.66 2.73 12.94
C TRP A 264 20.29 1.33 13.03
N TYR A 265 20.01 0.47 12.03
CA TYR A 265 20.57 -0.87 11.98
C TYR A 265 22.10 -0.84 11.85
N PHE A 266 22.63 0.06 11.01
CA PHE A 266 24.06 0.35 10.88
C PHE A 266 24.71 0.71 12.22
N HIS A 267 24.14 1.66 12.96
CA HIS A 267 24.69 2.14 14.23
C HIS A 267 24.62 1.12 15.36
N GLU A 268 23.49 0.42 15.52
CA GLU A 268 23.30 -0.59 16.57
C GLU A 268 24.23 -1.79 16.35
N ASN A 269 24.27 -2.33 15.13
CA ASN A 269 24.98 -3.57 14.81
C ASN A 269 26.46 -3.32 14.43
N LYS A 270 26.88 -2.06 14.28
CA LYS A 270 28.26 -1.62 13.97
C LYS A 270 28.79 -2.22 12.66
N VAL A 271 27.91 -2.35 11.68
CA VAL A 271 28.19 -2.88 10.34
C VAL A 271 28.57 -1.75 9.36
N THR A 272 28.51 -1.97 8.05
CA THR A 272 28.57 -0.89 7.04
C THR A 272 27.18 -0.47 6.60
N SER A 273 27.08 0.69 5.93
CA SER A 273 25.91 1.14 5.18
C SER A 273 25.30 0.05 4.31
N ASP A 274 26.15 -0.71 3.63
CA ASP A 274 25.76 -1.63 2.57
C ASP A 274 25.21 -2.93 3.16
N VAL A 275 25.77 -3.38 4.29
CA VAL A 275 25.25 -4.51 5.08
C VAL A 275 23.92 -4.14 5.72
N ALA A 276 23.77 -2.91 6.23
CA ALA A 276 22.50 -2.43 6.77
C ALA A 276 21.42 -2.32 5.69
N LEU A 277 21.75 -1.71 4.54
CA LEU A 277 20.87 -1.62 3.38
C LEU A 277 20.41 -3.01 2.90
N ALA A 278 21.34 -3.95 2.73
CA ALA A 278 21.03 -5.32 2.33
C ALA A 278 20.11 -6.04 3.35
N LYS A 279 20.27 -5.75 4.65
CA LYS A 279 19.36 -6.27 5.69
C LYS A 279 17.95 -5.67 5.55
N ILE A 280 17.80 -4.36 5.31
CA ILE A 280 16.47 -3.75 5.14
C ILE A 280 15.82 -4.20 3.81
N GLU A 281 16.58 -4.33 2.73
CA GLU A 281 16.09 -4.89 1.45
C GLU A 281 15.66 -6.37 1.62
N SER A 282 16.38 -7.17 2.42
CA SER A 282 15.95 -8.53 2.80
C SER A 282 14.66 -8.57 3.63
N VAL A 283 14.45 -7.62 4.55
CA VAL A 283 13.19 -7.51 5.32
C VAL A 283 12.02 -7.08 4.41
N VAL A 284 12.27 -6.23 3.40
CA VAL A 284 11.29 -5.88 2.36
C VAL A 284 10.84 -7.10 1.57
N GLU A 285 11.76 -7.98 1.16
CA GLU A 285 11.36 -9.26 0.53
C GLU A 285 10.53 -10.15 1.46
N GLU A 286 10.85 -10.19 2.76
CA GLU A 286 10.11 -10.97 3.75
C GLU A 286 8.67 -10.47 3.90
N GLN A 287 8.46 -9.16 3.97
CA GLN A 287 7.12 -8.59 4.03
C GLN A 287 6.31 -8.92 2.76
N TRP A 288 6.94 -8.87 1.58
CA TRP A 288 6.30 -9.32 0.33
C TRP A 288 5.90 -10.81 0.35
N LYS A 289 6.73 -11.68 0.94
CA LYS A 289 6.41 -13.12 1.10
C LYS A 289 5.21 -13.33 2.03
N ILE A 290 5.07 -12.53 3.09
CA ILE A 290 3.90 -12.54 3.99
C ILE A 290 2.63 -12.09 3.25
N ILE A 291 2.67 -10.95 2.55
CA ILE A 291 1.52 -10.39 1.80
C ILE A 291 1.03 -11.38 0.75
N ASN A 292 1.96 -11.93 -0.04
CA ASN A 292 1.61 -12.90 -1.07
C ASN A 292 1.06 -14.19 -0.46
N LYS A 293 1.54 -14.67 0.70
CA LYS A 293 0.95 -15.81 1.39
C LYS A 293 -0.49 -15.54 1.86
N ALA A 294 -0.78 -14.34 2.35
CA ALA A 294 -2.08 -14.02 2.94
C ALA A 294 -3.24 -13.88 1.95
N ARG A 295 -2.98 -13.72 0.63
CA ARG A 295 -4.01 -13.88 -0.41
C ARG A 295 -4.70 -15.26 -0.31
N PHE A 296 -3.96 -16.28 0.14
CA PHE A 296 -4.42 -17.66 0.33
C PHE A 296 -4.77 -17.95 1.82
N GLY A 297 -5.02 -16.89 2.59
CA GLY A 297 -5.40 -16.93 4.00
C GLY A 297 -6.92 -17.01 4.19
N ASN A 298 -7.44 -16.28 5.18
CA ASN A 298 -8.88 -16.21 5.45
C ASN A 298 -9.61 -15.38 4.36
N PRO A 299 -10.55 -15.95 3.59
CA PRO A 299 -11.28 -15.22 2.55
C PRO A 299 -12.07 -14.02 3.07
N VAL A 300 -12.54 -14.06 4.33
CA VAL A 300 -13.26 -12.93 4.97
C VAL A 300 -12.40 -11.66 4.98
N LEU A 301 -11.07 -11.79 5.14
CA LEU A 301 -10.14 -10.66 5.14
C LEU A 301 -9.73 -10.19 3.73
N PHE A 302 -10.15 -10.87 2.66
CA PHE A 302 -9.68 -10.59 1.31
C PHE A 302 -10.01 -9.16 0.81
N PRO A 303 -11.20 -8.57 1.06
CA PRO A 303 -11.48 -7.18 0.69
C PRO A 303 -10.52 -6.17 1.33
N VAL A 304 -10.24 -6.32 2.63
CA VAL A 304 -9.27 -5.47 3.35
C VAL A 304 -7.84 -5.71 2.86
N MET A 305 -7.48 -6.96 2.53
CA MET A 305 -6.18 -7.26 1.92
C MET A 305 -6.05 -6.66 0.51
N LYS A 306 -7.08 -6.73 -0.34
CA LYS A 306 -7.15 -6.12 -1.68
C LYS A 306 -6.96 -4.60 -1.57
N LEU A 307 -7.56 -3.96 -0.55
CA LEU A 307 -7.38 -2.55 -0.22
C LEU A 307 -5.97 -2.22 0.28
N ALA A 308 -5.45 -2.96 1.26
CA ALA A 308 -4.10 -2.76 1.80
C ALA A 308 -3.01 -2.91 0.74
N ILE A 309 -3.14 -3.89 -0.16
CA ILE A 309 -2.26 -4.09 -1.31
C ILE A 309 -2.37 -2.90 -2.29
N LYS A 310 -3.58 -2.42 -2.61
CA LYS A 310 -3.76 -1.23 -3.45
C LYS A 310 -3.11 0.02 -2.83
N ILE A 311 -3.24 0.23 -1.53
CA ILE A 311 -2.56 1.32 -0.81
C ILE A 311 -1.04 1.15 -0.87
N THR A 312 -0.50 -0.05 -0.65
CA THR A 312 0.94 -0.31 -0.79
C THR A 312 1.44 -0.04 -2.21
N VAL A 313 0.71 -0.47 -3.26
CA VAL A 313 1.08 -0.19 -4.66
C VAL A 313 0.97 1.31 -4.99
N GLY A 314 -0.01 2.03 -4.45
CA GLY A 314 -0.06 3.50 -4.54
C GLY A 314 1.13 4.17 -3.85
N ILE A 315 1.56 3.66 -2.70
CA ILE A 315 2.79 4.10 -2.03
C ILE A 315 4.02 3.79 -2.89
N PHE A 316 4.09 2.65 -3.59
CA PHE A 316 5.14 2.36 -4.58
C PHE A 316 5.14 3.35 -5.76
N PHE A 317 3.98 3.84 -6.21
CA PHE A 317 3.89 4.83 -7.29
C PHE A 317 4.48 6.19 -6.87
N PHE A 318 4.12 6.71 -5.69
CA PHE A 318 4.77 7.93 -5.16
C PHE A 318 6.25 7.71 -4.78
N ASN A 319 6.65 6.45 -4.63
CA ASN A 319 7.99 5.98 -4.29
C ASN A 319 8.64 5.21 -5.47
N GLN A 320 8.46 5.67 -6.70
CA GLN A 320 9.05 5.07 -7.89
C GLN A 320 10.51 5.54 -8.09
N ASP A 321 11.30 4.75 -8.83
CA ASP A 321 12.64 5.11 -9.34
C ASP A 321 13.69 5.60 -8.32
N ARG A 322 13.48 5.30 -7.02
CA ARG A 322 14.41 5.67 -5.93
C ARG A 322 14.37 7.21 -5.65
N CYS A 323 13.18 7.85 -5.81
CA CYS A 323 12.94 9.31 -5.70
C CYS A 323 11.59 9.71 -5.03
N ASP A 324 11.50 10.97 -4.55
CA ASP A 324 10.27 11.54 -3.97
C ASP A 324 9.41 12.25 -5.01
N HIS A 325 8.34 11.60 -5.49
CA HIS A 325 7.47 12.19 -6.51
C HIS A 325 6.41 13.16 -5.99
N PHE A 326 6.26 13.31 -4.66
CA PHE A 326 5.30 14.25 -4.07
C PHE A 326 5.94 15.59 -3.73
N MET A 327 7.25 15.64 -3.45
CA MET A 327 7.94 16.85 -2.97
C MET A 327 9.09 17.30 -3.86
N PHE A 328 9.93 16.37 -4.34
CA PHE A 328 11.21 16.72 -4.97
C PHE A 328 11.25 16.45 -6.48
N ASN A 329 10.44 15.52 -6.99
CA ASN A 329 10.24 15.24 -8.42
C ASN A 329 8.76 15.21 -8.79
N THR A 330 8.11 16.38 -8.66
CA THR A 330 6.68 16.57 -8.95
C THR A 330 6.34 16.56 -10.45
N GLU A 331 7.32 16.45 -11.35
CA GLU A 331 7.07 16.41 -12.80
C GLU A 331 6.35 15.13 -13.22
N HIS A 332 6.79 13.96 -12.74
CA HIS A 332 6.10 12.68 -12.97
C HIS A 332 4.67 12.68 -12.39
N LEU A 333 4.49 13.23 -11.18
CA LEU A 333 3.16 13.38 -10.57
C LEU A 333 2.30 14.35 -11.37
N ARG A 334 2.87 15.45 -11.89
CA ARG A 334 2.18 16.43 -12.72
C ARG A 334 1.76 15.85 -14.07
N GLU A 335 2.62 15.08 -14.75
CA GLU A 335 2.25 14.37 -15.98
C GLU A 335 1.12 13.36 -15.74
N THR A 336 1.19 12.61 -14.64
CA THR A 336 0.13 11.67 -14.25
C THR A 336 -1.19 12.40 -13.95
N MET A 337 -1.15 13.49 -13.18
CA MET A 337 -2.33 14.32 -12.90
C MET A 337 -2.91 14.97 -14.17
N LEU A 338 -2.06 15.41 -15.10
CA LEU A 338 -2.48 15.91 -16.41
C LEU A 338 -3.20 14.80 -17.19
N ASN A 339 -2.63 13.59 -17.26
CA ASN A 339 -3.19 12.47 -18.02
C ASN A 339 -4.45 11.85 -17.40
N LEU A 340 -4.64 11.97 -16.08
CA LEU A 340 -5.84 11.48 -15.40
C LEU A 340 -7.01 12.49 -15.41
N TYR A 341 -6.73 13.80 -15.36
CA TYR A 341 -7.75 14.82 -15.07
C TYR A 341 -7.90 15.95 -16.10
N ILE A 342 -6.99 16.07 -17.08
CA ILE A 342 -6.97 17.20 -18.03
C ILE A 342 -6.87 16.73 -19.49
N ASN A 343 -5.89 15.87 -19.79
CA ASN A 343 -5.65 15.33 -21.13
C ASN A 343 -6.60 14.15 -21.39
N LEU A 344 -7.78 14.41 -21.96
CA LEU A 344 -8.65 13.34 -22.44
C LEU A 344 -7.91 12.49 -23.48
N ILE A 345 -8.00 11.16 -23.34
CA ILE A 345 -7.51 10.21 -24.34
C ILE A 345 -8.23 10.51 -25.68
N PRO A 346 -7.49 10.77 -26.79
CA PRO A 346 -8.11 10.96 -28.10
C PRO A 346 -8.87 9.69 -28.56
N ILE A 347 -10.06 9.88 -29.13
CA ILE A 347 -11.02 8.82 -29.52
C ILE A 347 -11.20 8.78 -31.05
#